data_AF-A0ABD0PFL2-F1
#
_entry.id   AF-A0ABD0PFL2-F1
#
_cell.length_a   1.000
_cell.length_b   1.000
_cell.length_c   1.000
_cell.angle_alpha   90.00
_cell.angle_beta   90.00
_cell.angle_gamma   90.00
#
_symmetry.space_group_name_H-M   'P 1'
#
loop_
_entity.id
_entity.type
_entity.pdbx_description
1 polymer ?
#
loop_
_entity_poly.entity_id
_entity_poly.type
_entity_poly.pdbx_seq_one_letter_code
_entity_poly.pdbx_strand_id
1 'polypeptide(L)' 'MLLYHPNKVCRIVLACGVLHNVTHRHDMPLGEVVAPAPDDPDPEPVYVQPNQQAIQA' A
#
# COMPACT_ATOMS: atom_id res chain seq x y z
N MET A 1 6.55 4.10 -12.45
CA MET A 1 7.52 3.38 -11.60
C MET A 1 6.91 3.33 -10.20
N LEU A 2 6.56 2.15 -9.68
CA LEU A 2 5.97 2.05 -8.34
C LEU A 2 6.98 2.62 -7.33
N LEU A 3 6.65 3.75 -6.71
CA LEU A 3 7.49 4.44 -5.71
C LEU A 3 7.83 3.54 -4.49
N TYR A 4 7.14 2.40 -4.36
CA TYR A 4 7.23 1.48 -3.25
C TYR A 4 7.62 0.08 -3.70
N HIS A 5 8.68 -0.44 -3.09
CA HIS A 5 9.07 -1.84 -3.24
C HIS A 5 7.99 -2.72 -2.57
N PRO A 6 7.42 -3.71 -3.27
CA PRO A 6 6.31 -4.51 -2.76
C PRO A 6 6.67 -5.20 -1.43
N ASN A 7 7.91 -5.66 -1.29
CA ASN A 7 8.42 -6.24 -0.05
C ASN A 7 8.34 -5.29 1.16
N LYS A 8 8.55 -3.99 0.97
CA LYS A 8 8.46 -3.00 2.05
C LYS A 8 7.00 -2.83 2.49
N VAL A 9 6.08 -2.72 1.52
CA VAL A 9 4.64 -2.58 1.79
C VAL A 9 4.09 -3.82 2.50
N CYS A 10 4.43 -5.02 2.03
CA CYS A 10 4.00 -6.26 2.66
C CYS A 10 4.45 -6.36 4.12
N ARG A 11 5.68 -5.95 4.44
CA ARG A 11 6.18 -5.92 5.82
C ARG A 11 5.39 -4.97 6.72
N ILE A 12 5.02 -3.80 6.20
CA ILE A 12 4.20 -2.82 6.94
C ILE A 12 2.82 -3.40 7.23
N VAL A 13 2.14 -3.96 6.22
CA VAL A 13 0.81 -4.56 6.37
C VAL A 13 0.83 -5.70 7.39
N LEU A 14 1.86 -6.57 7.34
CA LEU A 14 2.02 -7.66 8.30
C LEU A 14 2.22 -7.15 9.73
N ALA A 15 3.08 -6.15 9.92
CA ALA A 15 3.30 -5.54 11.23
C ALA A 15 2.01 -4.93 11.80
N CYS A 16 1.25 -4.22 10.98
CA CYS A 16 -0.06 -3.67 11.36
C CYS A 16 -1.05 -4.77 11.76
N GLY A 17 -1.11 -5.88 11.02
CA GLY A 17 -1.98 -7.00 11.35
C GLY A 17 -1.63 -7.66 12.69
N VAL A 18 -0.33 -7.85 12.97
CA VAL A 18 0.13 -8.37 14.27
C VAL A 18 -0.25 -7.43 15.40
N LEU A 19 0.00 -6.13 15.22
CA LEU A 19 -0.31 -5.11 16.22
C LEU A 19 -1.82 -5.08 16.52
N HIS A 20 -2.66 -5.08 15.49
CA HIS A 20 -4.13 -5.12 15.63
C HIS A 20 -4.59 -6.34 16.45
N ASN A 21 -4.05 -7.52 16.16
CA ASN A 21 -4.42 -8.75 16.87
C ASN A 21 -4.01 -8.71 18.34
N VAL A 22 -2.84 -8.15 18.66
CA VAL A 22 -2.37 -7.98 20.04
C VAL A 22 -3.28 -7.00 20.77
N THR A 23 -3.54 -5.84 20.18
CA THR A 23 -4.36 -4.79 20.81
C THR A 23 -5.79 -5.24 21.05
N HIS A 24 -6.37 -5.98 20.09
CA HIS A 24 -7.71 -6.56 20.21
C HIS A 24 -7.79 -7.59 21.35
N ARG A 25 -6.75 -8.40 21.58
CA ARG A 25 -6.76 -9.41 22.65
C ARG A 25 -6.57 -8.84 24.05
N HIS A 26 -6.00 -7.66 24.15
CA HIS A 26 -5.70 -7.01 25.43
C HIS A 26 -6.65 -5.84 25.75
N ASP A 27 -7.74 -5.68 24.98
CA ASP A 27 -8.68 -4.56 25.10
C ASP A 27 -7.97 -3.19 25.12
N MET A 28 -6.90 -3.07 24.33
CA MET A 28 -6.12 -1.84 24.18
C MET A 28 -6.62 -1.14 22.91
N PRO A 29 -7.54 -0.16 23.00
CA PRO A 29 -7.99 0.54 21.80
C PRO A 29 -6.81 1.28 21.17
N LEU A 30 -6.48 0.93 19.94
CA LEU A 30 -5.66 1.78 19.09
C LEU A 30 -6.51 3.04 18.82
N GLY A 31 -5.99 4.22 19.17
CA GLY A 31 -6.70 5.48 18.96
C GLY A 31 -7.15 5.64 17.51
N GLU A 32 -8.21 6.43 17.27
CA GLU A 32 -8.68 6.71 15.92
C GLU A 32 -7.52 7.26 15.08
N VAL A 33 -7.20 6.54 14.00
CA VAL A 33 -6.25 7.02 13.00
C VAL A 33 -6.96 8.14 12.25
N VAL A 34 -6.77 9.39 12.70
CA VAL A 34 -7.03 10.55 11.85
C VAL A 34 -5.99 10.45 10.74
N ALA A 35 -6.37 9.83 9.62
CA ALA A 35 -5.51 9.80 8.45
C ALA A 35 -5.20 11.27 8.09
N PRO A 36 -3.92 11.70 8.08
CA PRO A 36 -3.62 12.95 7.39
C PRO A 36 -4.10 12.78 5.96
N ALA A 37 -4.89 13.75 5.47
CA ALA A 37 -5.30 13.78 4.08
C ALA A 37 -4.04 13.59 3.23
N PRO A 38 -3.96 12.56 2.37
CA PRO A 38 -2.76 12.38 1.60
C PRO A 38 -2.72 13.52 0.58
N ASP A 39 -1.76 14.42 0.73
CA ASP A 39 -1.19 15.16 -0.40
C ASP A 39 -0.44 14.15 -1.31
N ASP A 40 -1.07 13.02 -1.66
CA ASP A 40 -0.52 12.13 -2.68
C ASP A 40 -0.70 12.87 -4.00
N PRO A 41 0.38 13.20 -4.72
CA PRO A 41 0.24 13.72 -6.07
C PRO A 41 -0.51 12.67 -6.89
N ASP A 42 -1.64 13.08 -7.48
CA ASP A 42 -2.45 12.23 -8.36
C ASP A 42 -1.51 11.57 -9.39
N PRO A 43 -1.42 10.23 -9.44
CA PRO A 43 -0.54 9.58 -10.38
C PRO A 43 -1.06 9.87 -11.79
N GLU A 44 -0.46 10.85 -12.45
CA GLU A 44 -0.84 11.21 -13.81
C GLU A 44 -0.82 9.95 -14.70
N PRO A 45 -1.78 9.82 -15.64
CA PRO A 45 -1.91 8.64 -16.46
C PRO A 45 -0.63 8.42 -17.26
N VAL A 46 0.14 7.40 -16.87
CA VAL A 46 1.31 6.97 -17.64
C VAL A 46 0.81 6.29 -18.90
N TYR A 47 0.77 7.04 -20.01
CA TYR A 47 0.46 6.50 -21.33
C TYR A 47 1.64 5.65 -21.82
N VAL A 48 1.72 4.40 -21.37
CA VAL A 48 2.63 3.42 -21.94
C VAL A 48 2.01 2.88 -23.24
N GLN A 49 2.65 3.12 -24.38
CA GLN A 49 2.30 2.37 -25.60
C GLN A 49 2.68 0.91 -25.39
N PRO A 50 1.72 -0.05 -25.49
CA PRO A 50 2.04 -1.47 -25.42
C PRO A 50 3.04 -1.84 -26.51
N ASN A 51 4.08 -2.60 -26.16
CA ASN A 51 5.02 -3.11 -27.16
C ASN A 51 4.28 -4.11 -28.07
N GLN A 52 3.99 -3.70 -29.30
CA GLN A 52 3.27 -4.52 -30.28
C GLN A 52 4.03 -5.79 -30.66
N GLN A 53 5.34 -5.87 -30.43
CA GLN A 53 6.15 -7.07 -30.66
C GLN A 53 5.94 -8.15 -29.59
N ALA A 54 5.34 -7.82 -28.43
CA ALA A 54 4.98 -8.79 -27.41
C ALA A 54 3.63 -9.50 -27.71
N ILE A 55 2.92 -9.07 -28.74
CA ILE A 55 1.63 -9.61 -29.18
C ILE A 55 1.87 -10.47 -30.44
N GLN A 56 2.63 -11.54 -30.32
CA GLN A 56 2.66 -12.61 -31.33
C GLN A 56 2.54 -13.94 -30.59
N ALA A 57 1.43 -14.64 -30.85
CA ALA A 57 1.12 -15.98 -30.37
C ALA A 57 1.58 -17.04 -31.36
#